data_AF-A0A915Z7W6-F1
#
_entry.id   AF-A0A915Z7W6-F1
#
_cell.length_a   1.000
_cell.length_b   1.000
_cell.length_c   1.000
_cell.angle_alpha   90.00
_cell.angle_beta   90.00
_cell.angle_gamma   90.00
#
_symmetry.space_group_name_H-M   'P 1'
#
loop_
_entity.id
_entity.type
_entity.pdbx_description
1 polymer ?
#
loop_
_entity_poly.entity_id
_entity_poly.type
_entity_poly.pdbx_seq_one_letter_code
_entity_poly.pdbx_strand_id
1 'polypeptide(L)'
;MEQTPETELRPIYKPTSKYNLQDALGLKNEKQRWLAYLEIMRECLYEKNVDFTADYRSQKHTITAQIVRSFKKKAPDFPITAADWAVKEMLVSIIQNKRYYLKKKKK
;
A
#
# COMPACT_ATOMS: atom_id res chain seq x y z
N MET A 1 -26.09 4.19 30.88
CA MET A 1 -25.51 4.45 29.54
C MET A 1 -24.06 4.02 29.62
N GLU A 2 -23.75 2.80 29.19
CA GLU A 2 -22.36 2.35 29.13
C GLU A 2 -21.68 3.08 27.97
N GLN A 3 -20.71 3.94 28.29
CA GLN A 3 -19.85 4.55 27.31
C GLN A 3 -18.93 3.45 26.78
N THR A 4 -19.14 3.01 25.53
CA THR A 4 -18.16 2.21 24.80
C THR A 4 -16.87 3.03 24.72
N PRO A 5 -15.71 2.51 25.18
CA PRO A 5 -14.46 3.23 25.08
C PRO A 5 -14.14 3.40 23.60
N GLU A 6 -14.12 4.66 23.16
CA GLU A 6 -13.60 5.08 21.88
C GLU A 6 -12.14 4.58 21.81
N THR A 7 -11.95 3.43 21.16
CA THR A 7 -10.66 2.75 21.15
C THR A 7 -9.77 3.59 20.25
N GLU A 8 -8.96 4.46 20.85
CA GLU A 8 -7.96 5.25 20.14
C GLU A 8 -7.18 4.33 19.20
N LEU A 9 -7.44 4.43 17.90
CA LEU A 9 -6.77 3.61 16.89
C LEU A 9 -5.31 4.05 16.81
N ARG A 10 -4.45 3.39 17.61
CA ARG A 10 -3.02 3.67 17.61
C ARG A 10 -2.43 3.29 16.25
N PRO A 11 -1.58 4.17 15.67
CA PRO A 11 -0.95 3.85 14.40
C PRO A 11 0.00 2.66 14.55
N ILE A 12 -0.05 1.73 13.59
CA ILE A 12 0.90 0.63 13.48
C ILE A 12 2.25 1.20 13.04
N TYR A 13 3.28 0.99 13.86
CA TYR A 13 4.65 1.38 13.54
C TYR A 13 5.32 0.34 12.64
N LYS A 14 6.22 0.80 11.78
CA LYS A 14 6.96 -0.07 10.87
C LYS A 14 7.85 -1.03 11.68
N PRO A 15 7.78 -2.35 11.46
CA PRO A 15 8.68 -3.28 12.13
C PRO A 15 10.14 -3.06 11.72
N THR A 16 11.07 -3.33 12.63
CA THR A 16 12.52 -3.13 12.42
C THR A 16 13.21 -4.37 11.85
N SER A 17 12.67 -5.56 12.11
CA SER A 17 13.17 -6.84 11.59
C SER A 17 12.56 -7.19 10.23
N LYS A 18 12.92 -8.33 9.64
CA LYS A 18 12.27 -8.83 8.41
C LYS A 18 10.82 -9.20 8.70
N TYR A 19 9.88 -8.72 7.89
CA TYR A 19 8.45 -9.01 8.04
C TYR A 19 7.76 -9.28 6.70
N ASN A 20 6.59 -9.89 6.77
CA ASN A 20 5.61 -9.91 5.69
C ASN A 20 4.67 -8.70 5.86
N LEU A 21 4.42 -7.95 4.78
CA LEU A 21 3.62 -6.72 4.83
C LEU A 21 2.16 -6.96 5.26
N GLN A 22 1.53 -8.04 4.78
CA GLN A 22 0.16 -8.42 5.15
C GLN A 22 0.10 -8.77 6.65
N ASP A 23 1.06 -9.57 7.13
CA ASP A 23 1.11 -9.98 8.53
C ASP A 23 1.39 -8.81 9.46
N ALA A 24 2.27 -7.88 9.07
CA ALA A 24 2.60 -6.67 9.83
C ALA A 24 1.41 -5.71 9.99
N LEU A 25 0.39 -5.86 9.14
CA LEU A 25 -0.87 -5.12 9.21
C LEU A 25 -1.96 -5.87 9.99
N GLY A 26 -1.64 -7.03 10.58
CA GLY A 26 -2.61 -7.90 11.26
C GLY A 26 -3.51 -8.70 10.32
N LEU A 27 -3.25 -8.68 9.01
CA LEU A 27 -4.13 -9.25 7.99
C LEU A 27 -3.76 -10.69 7.58
N LYS A 28 -2.94 -11.40 8.38
CA LYS A 28 -2.41 -12.74 8.06
C LYS A 28 -3.49 -13.73 7.59
N ASN A 29 -4.65 -13.70 8.25
CA ASN A 29 -5.77 -14.59 7.95
C ASN A 29 -6.86 -13.94 7.07
N GLU A 30 -6.69 -12.67 6.68
CA GLU A 30 -7.66 -11.88 5.91
C GLU A 30 -7.24 -11.77 4.43
N LYS A 31 -7.01 -12.91 3.77
CA LYS A 31 -6.49 -12.96 2.40
C LYS A 31 -7.34 -12.16 1.41
N GLN A 32 -8.66 -12.29 1.47
CA GLN A 32 -9.57 -11.58 0.54
C GLN A 32 -9.48 -10.06 0.71
N ARG A 33 -9.44 -9.58 1.96
CA ARG A 33 -9.29 -8.16 2.27
C ARG A 33 -7.93 -7.62 1.81
N TRP A 34 -6.87 -8.38 2.04
CA TRP A 34 -5.55 -8.05 1.52
C TRP A 34 -5.53 -7.94 -0.01
N LEU A 35 -6.14 -8.89 -0.72
CA LEU A 35 -6.26 -8.84 -2.17
C LEU A 35 -7.06 -7.62 -2.65
N ALA A 36 -8.14 -7.26 -1.95
CA ALA A 36 -8.92 -6.06 -2.26
C ALA A 36 -8.06 -4.78 -2.14
N TYR A 37 -7.22 -4.65 -1.11
CA TYR A 37 -6.29 -3.53 -1.01
C TYR A 37 -5.26 -3.50 -2.15
N LEU A 38 -4.76 -4.65 -2.57
CA LEU A 38 -3.85 -4.73 -3.72
C LEU A 38 -4.54 -4.28 -5.02
N GLU A 39 -5.80 -4.66 -5.23
CA GLU A 39 -6.59 -4.19 -6.37
C GLU A 39 -6.85 -2.68 -6.32
N ILE A 40 -7.27 -2.14 -5.17
CA ILE A 40 -7.47 -0.70 -4.98
C ILE A 40 -6.18 0.07 -5.25
N MET A 41 -5.03 -0.43 -4.78
CA MET A 41 -3.73 0.18 -5.07
C MET A 41 -3.45 0.12 -6.57
N ARG A 42 -3.67 -1.01 -7.25
CA ARG A 42 -3.51 -1.11 -8.71
C ARG A 42 -4.36 -0.08 -9.45
N GLU A 43 -5.63 0.07 -9.10
CA GLU A 43 -6.50 1.10 -9.66
C GLU A 43 -5.91 2.50 -9.48
N CYS A 44 -5.46 2.84 -8.27
CA CYS A 44 -4.86 4.14 -7.99
C CYS A 44 -3.61 4.41 -8.86
N LEU A 45 -2.81 3.38 -9.14
CA LEU A 45 -1.63 3.50 -10.01
C LEU A 45 -2.02 3.79 -11.46
N TYR A 46 -3.03 3.10 -11.97
CA TYR A 46 -3.51 3.31 -13.34
C TYR A 46 -4.20 4.67 -13.50
N GLU A 47 -5.04 5.08 -12.55
CA GLU A 47 -5.69 6.39 -12.54
C GLU A 47 -4.70 7.56 -12.51
N LYS A 48 -3.51 7.34 -11.95
CA LYS A 48 -2.43 8.34 -11.88
C LYS A 48 -1.39 8.20 -12.98
N ASN A 49 -1.65 7.36 -14.00
CA ASN A 49 -0.76 7.16 -15.14
C ASN A 49 0.69 6.86 -14.73
N VAL A 50 0.87 6.02 -13.71
CA VAL A 50 2.21 5.60 -13.24
C VAL A 50 2.95 4.86 -14.36
N ASP A 51 4.19 5.26 -14.62
CA ASP A 51 5.05 4.58 -15.58
C ASP A 51 5.70 3.34 -14.94
N PHE A 52 5.22 2.15 -15.32
CA PHE A 52 5.75 0.87 -14.86
C PHE A 52 7.07 0.44 -15.53
N THR A 53 7.55 1.19 -16.52
CA THR A 53 8.84 0.95 -17.17
C THR A 53 9.97 1.67 -16.46
N ALA A 54 9.67 2.84 -15.88
CA ALA A 54 10.58 3.65 -15.07
C ALA A 54 10.80 3.08 -13.65
N ASP A 55 11.91 3.51 -13.04
CA ASP A 55 12.23 3.22 -11.64
C ASP A 55 11.30 4.01 -10.70
N TYR A 56 10.86 3.42 -9.59
CA TYR A 56 10.07 4.15 -8.59
C TYR A 56 10.79 5.43 -8.12
N ARG A 57 12.13 5.37 -7.95
CA ARG A 57 12.92 6.49 -7.43
C ARG A 57 12.83 7.75 -8.31
N SER A 58 12.71 7.62 -9.64
CA SER A 58 12.63 8.76 -10.55
C SER A 58 11.28 9.47 -10.51
N GLN A 59 10.20 8.74 -10.20
CA GLN A 59 8.83 9.25 -10.17
C GLN A 59 8.27 9.52 -8.77
N LYS A 60 8.97 9.10 -7.70
CA LYS A 60 8.49 9.14 -6.29
C LYS A 60 7.94 10.50 -5.86
N HIS A 61 8.59 11.60 -6.24
CA HIS A 61 8.21 12.94 -5.80
C HIS A 61 6.89 13.40 -6.40
N THR A 62 6.57 12.90 -7.59
CA THR A 62 5.34 13.24 -8.32
C THR A 62 4.16 12.37 -7.88
N ILE A 63 4.40 11.06 -7.74
CA ILE A 63 3.29 10.10 -7.64
C ILE A 63 2.90 9.76 -6.19
N THR A 64 3.85 9.73 -5.24
CA THR A 64 3.62 9.08 -3.94
C THR A 64 2.53 9.77 -3.13
N ALA A 65 2.57 11.09 -3.00
CA ALA A 65 1.57 11.82 -2.22
C ALA A 65 0.17 11.76 -2.82
N GLN A 66 0.06 11.65 -4.16
CA GLN A 66 -1.22 11.55 -4.86
C GLN A 66 -1.83 10.15 -4.71
N ILE A 67 -1.00 9.11 -4.85
CA ILE A 67 -1.44 7.73 -4.72
C ILE A 67 -1.83 7.41 -3.29
N VAL A 68 -1.05 7.82 -2.28
CA VAL A 68 -1.40 7.62 -0.87
C VAL A 68 -2.76 8.25 -0.55
N ARG A 69 -3.00 9.48 -1.01
CA ARG A 69 -4.29 10.16 -0.81
C ARG A 69 -5.44 9.42 -1.52
N SER A 70 -5.24 9.02 -2.77
CA SER A 70 -6.23 8.28 -3.55
C SER A 70 -6.59 6.94 -2.90
N PHE A 71 -5.57 6.21 -2.46
CA PHE A 71 -5.72 4.92 -1.81
C PHE A 71 -6.51 5.04 -0.51
N LYS A 72 -6.13 5.96 0.39
CA LYS A 72 -6.84 6.14 1.68
C LYS A 72 -8.29 6.60 1.50
N LYS A 73 -8.60 7.30 0.39
CA LYS A 73 -9.99 7.66 0.05
C LYS A 73 -10.80 6.43 -0.38
N LYS A 74 -10.20 5.49 -1.12
CA LYS A 74 -10.88 4.27 -1.61
C LYS A 74 -10.92 3.14 -0.56
N ALA A 75 -9.93 3.08 0.33
CA ALA A 75 -9.80 2.09 1.39
C ALA A 75 -9.77 2.78 2.77
N PRO A 76 -10.90 3.37 3.21
CA PRO A 76 -10.97 4.08 4.49
C PRO A 76 -10.78 3.15 5.70
N ASP A 77 -11.02 1.85 5.53
CA ASP A 77 -10.85 0.81 6.55
C ASP A 77 -9.42 0.21 6.59
N PHE A 78 -8.50 0.71 5.73
CA PHE A 78 -7.12 0.25 5.73
C PHE A 78 -6.44 0.55 7.08
N PRO A 79 -5.63 -0.38 7.64
CA PRO A 79 -5.01 -0.19 8.93
C PRO A 79 -4.19 1.11 9.01
N ILE A 80 -4.43 1.88 10.07
CA ILE A 80 -3.74 3.16 10.30
C ILE A 80 -2.27 2.86 10.58
N THR A 81 -1.38 3.42 9.77
CA THR A 81 0.06 3.22 9.89
C THR A 81 0.81 4.54 10.05
N ALA A 82 1.87 4.54 10.86
CA ALA A 82 2.67 5.74 11.07
C ALA A 82 3.31 6.22 9.76
N ALA A 83 3.11 7.49 9.41
CA ALA A 83 3.64 8.09 8.19
C ALA A 83 3.32 7.32 6.89
N ASP A 84 2.18 6.61 6.85
CA ASP A 84 1.70 5.83 5.71
C ASP A 84 2.71 4.79 5.18
N TRP A 85 3.56 4.25 6.05
CA TRP A 85 4.68 3.38 5.64
C TRP A 85 4.20 2.17 4.84
N ALA A 86 3.08 1.57 5.24
CA ALA A 86 2.56 0.36 4.61
C ALA A 86 1.99 0.63 3.21
N VAL A 87 1.27 1.74 3.05
CA VAL A 87 0.74 2.19 1.74
C VAL A 87 1.89 2.47 0.79
N LYS A 88 2.96 3.12 1.27
CA LYS A 88 4.18 3.39 0.50
C LYS A 88 4.90 2.10 0.09
N GLU A 89 4.98 1.10 0.96
CA GLU A 89 5.60 -0.18 0.61
C GLU A 89 4.78 -0.99 -0.38
N MET A 90 3.45 -1.01 -0.23
CA MET A 90 2.54 -1.66 -1.16
C MET A 90 2.65 -1.06 -2.56
N LEU A 91 2.65 0.28 -2.64
CA LEU A 91 2.94 1.04 -3.86
C LEU A 91 4.25 0.59 -4.53
N VAL A 92 5.35 0.59 -3.78
CA VAL A 92 6.69 0.25 -4.29
C VAL A 92 6.74 -1.19 -4.78
N SER A 93 6.18 -2.12 -4.00
CA SER A 93 6.16 -3.55 -4.34
C SER A 93 5.43 -3.81 -5.67
N ILE A 94 4.26 -3.20 -5.87
CA ILE A 94 3.49 -3.38 -7.11
C ILE A 94 4.24 -2.83 -8.33
N ILE A 95 4.81 -1.62 -8.23
CA ILE A 95 5.60 -1.03 -9.31
C ILE A 95 6.80 -1.92 -9.67
N GLN A 96 7.56 -2.36 -8.65
CA GLN A 96 8.74 -3.20 -8.86
C GLN A 96 8.41 -4.56 -9.47
N ASN A 97 7.37 -5.22 -8.97
CA ASN A 97 6.92 -6.51 -9.50
C ASN A 97 6.44 -6.40 -10.95
N LYS A 98 5.66 -5.36 -11.28
CA LYS A 98 5.21 -5.11 -12.65
C LYS A 98 6.38 -4.84 -13.58
N ARG A 99 7.33 -3.99 -13.15
CA ARG A 99 8.55 -3.69 -13.91
C ARG A 99 9.40 -4.93 -14.15
N TYR A 100 9.61 -5.76 -13.13
CA TYR A 100 10.34 -7.03 -13.24
C TYR A 100 9.68 -7.95 -14.28
N TYR A 101 8.36 -8.11 -14.21
CA TYR A 101 7.60 -8.92 -15.15
C TYR A 101 7.71 -8.40 -16.59
N LEU A 102 7.59 -7.08 -16.79
CA LEU A 102 7.75 -6.44 -18.11
C LEU A 102 9.17 -6.63 -18.66
N LYS A 103 10.21 -6.53 -17.83
CA LYS A 103 11.59 -6.81 -18.23
C LYS A 103 11.78 -8.28 -18.62
N LYS A 104 11.19 -9.22 -17.87
CA LYS A 104 11.29 -10.65 -18.16
C LYS A 104 10.58 -11.04 -19.45
N LYS A 105 9.43 -10.42 -19.77
CA LYS A 105 8.70 -10.65 -21.03
C LYS A 105 9.40 -10.12 -22.28
N LYS A 106 10.29 -9.15 -22.13
CA LYS A 106 11.09 -8.59 -23.23
C LYS A 106 12.37 -9.39 -23.52
N LYS A 107 12.68 -10.37 -22.66
CA LYS A 107 13.77 -11.34 -22.87
C LYS A 107 13.20 -12.61 -23.47
#